data_AF-A0A2K6SQF1-F1
#
_entry.id   AF-A0A2K6SQF1-F1
#
_cell.length_a   1.000
_cell.length_b   1.000
_cell.length_c   1.000
_cell.angle_alpha   90.00
_cell.angle_beta   90.00
_cell.angle_gamma   90.00
#
_symmetry.space_group_name_H-M   'P 1'
#
loop_
_entity.id
_entity.type
_entity.pdbx_description
1 polymer ?
#
loop_
_entity_poly.entity_id
_entity_poly.type
_entity_poly.pdbx_seq_one_letter_code
_entity_poly.pdbx_strand_id
1 'polypeptide(L)'
;MFRLPVQCLLWGCLLTSVHPEPPTACREKQYLINSQCCSLCKPGEKLVNDCTETTGTLCLPCGKGEFLDTWNRETHCHQHKYCDPNLGLRVQQEGTSVTDNICICKQGRHCTSNACESCVPNSSCPPGFGVKQIDICQPHFPKGCGLNPLMQ
;
A
#
# COMPACT_ATOMS: atom_id res chain seq x y z
N MET A 1 20.72 19.57 -68.33
CA MET A 1 19.51 18.73 -68.41
C MET A 1 19.73 17.47 -67.60
N PHE A 2 19.04 17.30 -66.47
CA PHE A 2 18.43 16.04 -66.04
C PHE A 2 17.45 16.38 -64.90
N ARG A 3 16.17 16.12 -65.18
CA ARG A 3 15.03 16.33 -64.29
C ARG A 3 14.86 15.08 -63.40
N LEU A 4 14.30 15.31 -62.21
CA LEU A 4 14.07 14.42 -61.06
C LEU A 4 13.56 12.98 -61.36
N PRO A 5 13.61 12.09 -60.35
CA PRO A 5 12.33 11.68 -59.78
C PRO A 5 12.24 11.82 -58.26
N VAL A 6 11.07 12.28 -57.83
CA VAL A 6 10.56 12.29 -56.47
C VAL A 6 10.27 10.85 -56.06
N GLN A 7 11.11 10.23 -55.23
CA GLN A 7 10.69 9.09 -54.41
C GLN A 7 11.78 8.71 -53.39
N CYS A 8 11.63 9.24 -52.17
CA CYS A 8 11.92 8.57 -50.90
C CYS A 8 11.36 9.47 -49.77
N LEU A 9 10.08 9.82 -49.87
CA LEU A 9 9.27 10.04 -48.68
C LEU A 9 8.99 8.64 -48.12
N LEU A 10 9.22 8.40 -46.82
CA LEU A 10 9.10 7.14 -46.08
C LEU A 10 10.42 6.37 -45.84
N TRP A 11 11.31 6.92 -45.00
CA TRP A 11 11.90 6.10 -43.94
C TRP A 11 12.18 6.94 -42.69
N GLY A 12 11.73 6.39 -41.56
CA GLY A 12 11.54 7.12 -40.32
C GLY A 12 12.83 7.69 -39.74
N CYS A 13 12.84 9.01 -39.56
CA CYS A 13 13.58 9.61 -38.47
C CYS A 13 12.71 9.49 -37.21
N LEU A 14 12.72 8.31 -36.57
CA LEU A 14 12.46 8.23 -35.14
C LEU A 14 13.63 8.93 -34.43
N LEU A 15 13.70 10.25 -34.54
CA LEU A 15 14.45 11.08 -33.61
C LEU A 15 13.61 11.10 -32.36
N THR A 16 13.76 10.08 -31.51
CA THR A 16 13.29 10.19 -30.13
C THR A 16 14.03 11.39 -29.56
N SER A 17 13.31 12.48 -29.35
CA SER A 17 13.85 13.64 -28.64
C SER A 17 14.33 13.12 -27.28
N VAL A 18 15.64 12.99 -27.12
CA VAL A 18 16.25 12.86 -25.80
C VAL A 18 16.06 14.21 -25.15
N HIS A 19 14.96 14.38 -24.42
CA HIS A 19 14.78 15.54 -23.57
C HIS A 19 15.84 15.40 -22.47
N PRO A 20 16.79 16.34 -22.33
CA PRO A 20 17.65 16.36 -21.16
C PRO A 20 16.70 16.49 -19.97
N GLU A 21 16.66 15.48 -19.11
CA GLU A 21 15.95 15.62 -17.84
C GLU A 21 16.53 16.85 -17.14
N PRO A 22 15.69 17.81 -16.69
CA PRO A 22 16.19 18.95 -15.96
C PRO A 22 17.04 18.42 -14.81
N PRO A 23 18.25 18.95 -14.56
CA PRO A 23 19.08 18.46 -13.49
C PRO A 23 18.28 18.56 -12.19
N THR A 24 17.84 17.42 -11.70
CA THR A 24 17.24 17.32 -10.37
C THR A 24 18.32 17.83 -9.43
N ALA A 25 18.02 18.88 -8.66
CA ALA A 25 19.03 19.58 -7.85
C ALA A 25 19.84 18.61 -6.96
N CYS A 26 19.22 17.48 -6.57
CA CYS A 26 19.84 16.38 -5.84
C CYS A 26 19.48 15.02 -6.45
N ARG A 27 20.28 13.99 -6.15
CA ARG A 27 20.05 12.61 -6.64
C ARG A 27 18.88 11.94 -5.90
N GLU A 28 18.49 10.75 -6.36
CA GLU A 28 17.56 9.90 -5.62
C GLU A 28 18.05 9.68 -4.17
N LYS A 29 17.10 9.67 -3.23
CA LYS A 29 17.34 9.52 -1.78
C LYS A 29 18.13 10.67 -1.15
N GLN A 30 18.11 11.84 -1.77
CA GLN A 30 18.68 13.07 -1.23
C GLN A 30 17.62 14.17 -1.17
N TYR A 31 17.85 15.15 -0.30
CA TYR A 31 17.03 16.35 -0.19
C TYR A 31 17.91 17.59 -0.20
N LEU A 32 17.37 18.68 -0.75
CA LEU A 32 18.05 19.97 -0.80
C LEU A 32 17.80 20.74 0.49
N ILE A 33 18.86 21.17 1.15
CA ILE A 33 18.81 22.09 2.29
C ILE A 33 20.03 23.01 2.25
N ASN A 34 19.84 24.31 2.45
CA ASN A 34 20.90 25.33 2.38
C ASN A 34 21.77 25.24 1.10
N SER A 35 21.14 24.97 -0.05
CA SER A 35 21.80 24.77 -1.36
C SER A 35 22.76 23.58 -1.42
N GLN A 36 22.70 22.66 -0.46
CA GLN A 36 23.46 21.42 -0.43
C GLN A 36 22.53 20.20 -0.47
N CYS A 37 22.98 19.14 -1.12
CA CYS A 37 22.27 17.87 -1.14
C CYS A 37 22.68 17.01 0.04
N CYS A 38 21.72 16.73 0.92
CA CYS A 38 21.87 15.84 2.07
C CYS A 38 21.21 14.48 1.78
N SER A 39 21.75 13.41 2.35
CA SER A 39 21.13 12.08 2.28
C SER A 39 19.87 12.03 3.15
N LEU A 40 18.79 11.44 2.65
CA LEU A 40 17.63 11.11 3.48
C LEU A 40 17.98 10.00 4.48
N CYS A 41 17.25 9.93 5.58
CA CYS A 41 17.29 8.79 6.48
C CYS A 41 16.64 7.58 5.82
N LYS A 42 17.20 6.39 6.03
CA LYS A 42 16.62 5.15 5.52
C LYS A 42 15.33 4.81 6.28
N PRO A 43 14.45 3.97 5.70
CA PRO A 43 13.31 3.45 6.43
C PRO A 43 13.71 2.85 7.79
N GLY A 44 12.92 3.16 8.81
CA GLY A 44 13.14 2.83 10.21
C GLY A 44 14.15 3.69 10.96
N GLU A 45 14.62 4.77 10.35
CA GLU A 45 15.37 5.82 11.04
C GLU A 45 14.71 7.19 10.86
N LYS A 46 14.78 7.99 11.92
CA LYS A 46 14.37 9.39 11.96
C LYS A 46 15.56 10.32 11.88
N LEU A 47 15.34 11.51 11.35
CA LEU A 47 16.30 12.60 11.31
C LEU A 47 16.52 13.17 12.71
N VAL A 48 17.79 13.37 13.07
CA VAL A 48 18.19 14.07 14.30
C VAL A 48 18.82 15.41 13.97
N ASN A 49 19.78 15.42 13.05
CA ASN A 49 20.40 16.64 12.55
C ASN A 49 20.52 16.58 11.03
N ASP A 50 20.19 17.69 10.38
CA ASP A 50 20.50 17.90 8.97
C ASP A 50 22.01 17.83 8.71
N CYS A 51 22.36 17.52 7.46
CA CYS A 51 23.75 17.58 7.04
C CYS A 51 24.25 19.03 6.99
N THR A 52 25.56 19.19 7.18
CA THR A 52 26.27 20.47 7.02
C THR A 52 27.31 20.33 5.91
N GLU A 53 28.05 21.40 5.61
CA GLU A 53 29.14 21.35 4.62
C GLU A 53 30.18 20.27 4.90
N THR A 54 30.37 19.92 6.18
CA THR A 54 31.41 18.97 6.61
C THR A 54 30.87 17.68 7.24
N THR A 55 29.60 17.66 7.66
CA THR A 55 28.98 16.50 8.32
C THR A 55 27.81 15.95 7.51
N GLY A 56 27.70 14.62 7.42
CA GLY A 56 26.54 13.96 6.83
C GLY A 56 25.27 14.13 7.68
N THR A 57 24.13 13.73 7.10
CA THR A 57 22.85 13.65 7.80
C THR A 57 22.95 12.68 8.97
N LEU A 58 22.50 13.10 10.16
CA LEU A 58 22.46 12.23 11.33
C LEU A 58 21.06 11.63 11.49
N CYS A 59 21.00 10.30 11.44
CA CYS A 59 19.78 9.52 11.59
C CYS A 59 19.89 8.59 12.80
N LEU A 60 18.77 8.33 13.47
CA LEU A 60 18.67 7.36 14.57
C LEU A 60 17.51 6.39 14.34
N PRO A 61 17.62 5.13 14.79
CA PRO A 61 16.54 4.16 14.67
C PRO A 61 15.28 4.61 15.41
N CYS A 62 14.13 4.24 14.87
CA CYS A 62 12.85 4.39 15.56
C CYS A 62 12.83 3.59 16.86
N GLY A 63 12.07 4.10 17.84
CA GLY A 63 11.89 3.43 19.12
C GLY A 63 11.04 2.17 19.01
N LYS A 64 10.94 1.44 20.13
CA LYS A 64 10.02 0.31 20.22
C LYS A 64 8.58 0.82 20.13
N GLY A 65 7.78 0.22 19.25
CA GLY A 65 6.40 0.67 19.01
C GLY A 65 6.27 1.79 17.98
N GLU A 66 7.35 2.10 17.26
CA GLU A 66 7.38 3.17 16.26
C GLU A 66 7.95 2.68 14.93
N PHE A 67 7.58 3.34 13.83
CA PHE A 67 8.05 3.02 12.48
C PHE A 67 8.15 4.23 11.55
N LEU A 68 8.95 4.09 10.48
CA LEU A 68 8.96 4.94 9.29
C LEU A 68 9.24 4.05 8.08
N ASP A 69 8.37 4.06 7.07
CA ASP A 69 8.39 3.11 5.95
C ASP A 69 9.14 3.62 4.71
N THR A 70 9.51 4.89 4.67
CA THR A 70 10.14 5.54 3.52
C THR A 70 11.49 6.18 3.82
N TRP A 71 12.21 6.53 2.74
CA TRP A 71 13.38 7.41 2.83
C TRP A 71 12.90 8.81 3.19
N ASN A 72 13.25 9.28 4.39
CA ASN A 72 12.55 10.39 5.02
C ASN A 72 13.50 11.44 5.60
N ARG A 73 12.92 12.56 6.02
CA ARG A 73 13.58 13.65 6.79
C ARG A 73 12.80 13.96 8.07
N GLU A 74 12.02 13.01 8.56
CA GLU A 74 11.10 13.20 9.68
C GLU A 74 11.85 13.13 11.00
N THR A 75 11.59 14.07 11.90
CA THR A 75 12.26 14.11 13.21
C THR A 75 11.60 13.21 14.26
N HIS A 76 10.44 12.64 13.93
CA HIS A 76 9.65 11.75 14.77
C HIS A 76 9.21 10.55 13.95
N CYS A 77 9.21 9.37 14.57
CA CYS A 77 8.65 8.18 13.96
C CYS A 77 7.13 8.12 14.20
N HIS A 78 6.41 7.40 13.35
CA HIS A 78 5.00 7.14 13.54
C HIS A 78 4.80 6.06 14.60
N GLN A 79 3.77 6.18 15.44
CA GLN A 79 3.42 5.12 16.38
C GLN A 79 2.76 3.96 15.66
N HIS A 80 3.05 2.74 16.12
CA HIS A 80 2.36 1.56 15.62
C HIS A 80 0.86 1.64 15.90
N LYS A 81 0.05 1.23 14.92
CA LYS A 81 -1.39 1.11 15.07
C LYS A 81 -1.74 0.20 16.24
N TYR A 82 -2.58 0.70 17.13
CA TYR A 82 -3.11 -0.08 18.23
C TYR A 82 -4.32 -0.89 17.78
N CYS A 83 -4.22 -2.22 17.85
CA CYS A 83 -5.33 -3.10 17.52
C CYS A 83 -6.27 -3.26 18.72
N ASP A 84 -7.20 -2.32 18.90
CA ASP A 84 -8.08 -2.28 20.07
C ASP A 84 -8.95 -3.55 20.22
N PRO A 85 -8.76 -4.35 21.28
CA PRO A 85 -9.56 -5.54 21.54
C PRO A 85 -11.06 -5.27 21.71
N ASN A 86 -11.44 -4.05 22.14
CA ASN A 86 -12.83 -3.62 22.34
C ASN A 86 -13.55 -3.35 21.01
N LEU A 87 -12.79 -2.96 19.98
CA LEU A 87 -13.28 -2.84 18.61
C LEU A 87 -13.30 -4.20 17.88
N GLY A 88 -13.00 -5.29 18.59
CA GLY A 88 -12.96 -6.64 18.05
C GLY A 88 -11.73 -6.93 17.20
N LEU A 89 -10.69 -6.09 17.28
CA LEU A 89 -9.44 -6.25 16.57
C LEU A 89 -8.44 -7.12 17.36
N ARG A 90 -7.46 -7.65 16.63
CA ARG A 90 -6.26 -8.30 17.16
C ARG A 90 -5.09 -8.05 16.21
N VAL A 91 -3.88 -8.11 16.75
CA VAL A 91 -2.66 -8.08 15.92
C VAL A 91 -2.58 -9.38 15.11
N GLN A 92 -2.43 -9.23 13.80
CA GLN A 92 -2.06 -10.33 12.90
C GLN A 92 -0.55 -10.41 12.75
N GLN A 93 0.09 -9.26 12.56
CA GLN A 93 1.52 -9.11 12.39
C GLN A 93 2.00 -7.92 13.20
N GLU A 94 3.00 -8.16 14.04
CA GLU A 94 3.70 -7.11 14.79
C GLU A 94 4.48 -6.22 13.81
N GLY A 95 4.44 -4.93 14.08
CA GLY A 95 5.19 -3.91 13.37
C GLY A 95 6.68 -4.03 13.63
N THR A 96 7.46 -3.46 12.71
CA THR A 96 8.91 -3.33 12.83
C THR A 96 9.26 -1.85 12.87
N SER A 97 10.55 -1.51 12.92
CA SER A 97 10.96 -0.10 12.73
C SER A 97 10.58 0.42 11.33
N VAL A 98 10.31 -0.45 10.36
CA VAL A 98 9.98 -0.06 8.97
C VAL A 98 8.50 -0.22 8.64
N THR A 99 7.76 -1.04 9.39
CA THR A 99 6.39 -1.42 9.07
C THR A 99 5.46 -1.24 10.26
N ASP A 100 4.24 -0.84 9.98
CA ASP A 100 3.20 -0.75 11.00
C ASP A 100 2.66 -2.14 11.44
N ASN A 101 1.93 -2.16 12.56
CA ASN A 101 1.12 -3.29 12.98
C ASN A 101 -0.01 -3.55 11.98
N ILE A 102 -0.21 -4.82 11.64
CA ILE A 102 -1.37 -5.24 10.84
C ILE A 102 -2.46 -5.76 11.79
N CYS A 103 -3.58 -5.05 11.83
CA CYS A 103 -4.75 -5.43 12.62
C CYS A 103 -5.77 -6.20 11.77
N ILE A 104 -6.36 -7.24 12.36
CA ILE A 104 -7.48 -7.98 11.77
C ILE A 104 -8.57 -8.20 12.80
N CYS A 105 -9.76 -8.57 12.32
CA CYS A 105 -10.83 -8.98 13.20
C CYS A 105 -10.55 -10.30 13.92
N LYS A 106 -11.01 -10.37 15.18
CA LYS A 106 -11.13 -11.63 15.91
C LYS A 106 -12.07 -12.58 15.17
N GLN A 107 -11.94 -13.87 15.44
CA GLN A 107 -12.73 -14.90 14.79
C GLN A 107 -14.24 -14.67 15.02
N GLY A 108 -15.05 -14.91 13.98
CA GLY A 108 -16.49 -14.66 14.00
C GLY A 108 -16.90 -13.19 13.81
N ARG A 109 -15.96 -12.33 13.38
CA ARG A 109 -16.22 -10.92 13.08
C ARG A 109 -15.59 -10.55 11.73
N HIS A 110 -16.02 -9.44 11.15
CA HIS A 110 -15.46 -8.89 9.92
C HIS A 110 -15.35 -7.37 9.96
N CYS A 111 -14.49 -6.83 9.10
CA CYS A 111 -14.20 -5.41 9.02
C CYS A 111 -15.38 -4.65 8.43
N THR A 112 -15.75 -3.52 9.03
CA THR A 112 -16.79 -2.64 8.47
C THR A 112 -16.29 -1.82 7.27
N SER A 113 -14.98 -1.64 7.14
CA SER A 113 -14.32 -0.87 6.08
C SER A 113 -13.02 -1.52 5.65
N ASN A 114 -12.47 -1.06 4.51
CA ASN A 114 -11.17 -1.55 3.99
C ASN A 114 -10.01 -1.24 4.94
N ALA A 115 -10.09 -0.17 5.73
CA ALA A 115 -9.07 0.20 6.73
C ALA A 115 -9.13 -0.67 8.01
N CYS A 116 -10.17 -1.50 8.14
CA CYS A 116 -10.44 -2.38 9.28
C CYS A 116 -10.20 -1.72 10.64
N GLU A 117 -10.84 -0.58 10.87
CA GLU A 117 -10.75 0.18 12.12
C GLU A 117 -11.70 -0.39 13.20
N SER A 118 -12.75 -1.10 12.80
CA SER A 118 -13.70 -1.75 13.70
C SER A 118 -14.23 -3.05 13.10
N CYS A 119 -14.61 -3.98 13.99
CA CYS A 119 -15.10 -5.29 13.63
C CYS A 119 -16.50 -5.58 14.20
N VAL A 120 -17.43 -5.92 13.31
CA VAL A 120 -18.79 -6.32 13.68
C VAL A 120 -18.93 -7.85 13.66
N PRO A 121 -19.82 -8.44 14.47
CA PRO A 121 -20.07 -9.87 14.45
C PRO A 121 -20.56 -10.30 13.06
N ASN A 122 -20.12 -11.48 12.62
CA ASN A 122 -20.69 -12.09 11.43
C ASN A 122 -22.15 -12.47 11.72
N SER A 123 -23.02 -12.20 10.77
CA SER A 123 -24.41 -12.65 10.83
C SER A 123 -24.50 -14.16 10.66
N SER A 124 -25.40 -14.79 11.43
CA SER A 124 -25.81 -16.17 11.19
C SER A 124 -26.92 -16.17 10.14
N CYS A 125 -26.82 -17.07 9.16
CA CYS A 125 -27.87 -17.18 8.16
C CYS A 125 -29.17 -17.76 8.76
N PRO A 126 -30.34 -17.28 8.31
CA PRO A 126 -31.61 -17.85 8.74
C PRO A 126 -31.73 -19.32 8.28
N PRO A 127 -32.60 -20.12 8.93
CA PRO A 127 -32.85 -21.50 8.52
C PRO A 127 -33.21 -21.59 7.04
N GLY A 128 -32.60 -22.55 6.33
CA GLY A 128 -32.75 -22.73 4.87
C GLY A 128 -31.74 -21.95 4.00
N PHE A 129 -30.88 -21.14 4.61
CA PHE A 129 -29.82 -20.39 3.93
C PHE A 129 -28.44 -20.81 4.44
N GLY A 130 -27.46 -20.88 3.53
CA GLY A 130 -26.05 -21.11 3.83
C GLY A 130 -25.23 -19.84 3.60
N VAL A 131 -24.09 -19.74 4.31
CA VAL A 131 -23.14 -18.65 4.14
C VAL A 131 -22.40 -18.84 2.82
N LYS A 132 -22.53 -17.90 1.88
CA LYS A 132 -21.76 -17.88 0.64
C LYS A 132 -20.50 -17.02 0.77
N GLN A 133 -20.62 -15.90 1.48
CA GLN A 133 -19.55 -14.98 1.83
C GLN A 133 -19.89 -14.39 3.21
N ILE A 134 -18.92 -13.73 3.84
CA ILE A 134 -19.16 -12.93 5.06
C ILE A 134 -20.39 -12.04 4.84
N ASP A 135 -21.38 -12.18 5.73
CA ASP A 135 -22.69 -11.51 5.69
C ASP A 135 -23.56 -11.71 4.44
N ILE A 136 -23.21 -12.66 3.57
CA ILE A 136 -24.02 -13.03 2.41
C ILE A 136 -24.58 -14.43 2.60
N CYS A 137 -25.89 -14.48 2.86
CA CYS A 137 -26.66 -15.69 2.96
C CYS A 137 -27.33 -16.02 1.62
N GLN A 138 -27.19 -17.26 1.16
CA GLN A 138 -27.88 -17.76 -0.02
C GLN A 138 -28.75 -18.96 0.33
N PRO A 139 -29.95 -19.08 -0.26
CA PRO A 139 -30.81 -20.23 -0.02
C PRO A 139 -30.10 -21.50 -0.49
N HIS A 140 -30.05 -22.50 0.38
CA HIS A 140 -29.50 -23.80 0.05
C HIS A 140 -30.61 -24.61 -0.62
N PHE A 141 -30.87 -24.37 -1.91
CA PHE A 141 -31.81 -25.20 -2.66
C PHE A 141 -31.19 -26.60 -2.79
N PRO A 142 -31.83 -27.67 -2.28
CA PRO A 142 -31.43 -29.01 -2.65
C PRO A 142 -31.60 -29.12 -4.18
N LYS A 143 -30.50 -29.32 -4.90
CA LYS A 143 -30.55 -29.75 -6.30
C LYS A 143 -31.19 -31.13 -6.31
N GLY A 144 -32.52 -31.19 -6.47
CA GLY A 144 -33.20 -32.48 -6.65
C GLY A 144 -34.57 -32.68 -6.04
N CYS A 145 -35.37 -31.64 -5.76
CA CYS A 145 -36.83 -31.86 -5.80
C CYS A 145 -37.31 -31.66 -7.24
N GLY A 146 -36.93 -32.59 -8.13
CA GLY A 146 -37.72 -32.83 -9.32
C GLY A 146 -39.08 -33.31 -8.84
N LEU A 147 -40.10 -32.46 -8.92
CA LEU A 147 -41.47 -32.94 -8.99
C LEU A 147 -41.49 -33.89 -10.19
N ASN A 148 -41.47 -35.20 -9.95
CA ASN A 148 -41.95 -36.15 -10.95
C ASN A 148 -43.46 -35.92 -11.01
N PRO A 149 -44.03 -35.38 -12.11
CA PRO A 149 -45.40 -35.70 -12.41
C PRO A 149 -45.38 -37.14 -12.90
N LEU A 150 -46.03 -38.08 -12.19
CA LEU A 150 -46.83 -39.16 -12.78
C LEU A 150 -47.24 -40.20 -11.72
N MET A 151 -48.42 -40.77 -12.00
CA MET A 151 -49.07 -41.97 -11.45
C MET A 151 -49.91 -41.67 -10.20
N GLN A 152 -51.25 -41.62 -10.23
CA GLN A 152 -52.27 -42.18 -11.14
C GLN A 152 -53.54 -41.31 -11.07
#